data_AF-A0A229VZS7-F1
#
_entry.id   AF-A0A229VZS7-F1
#
_cell.length_a   1.000
_cell.length_b   1.000
_cell.length_c   1.000
_cell.angle_alpha   90.00
_cell.angle_beta   90.00
_cell.angle_gamma   90.00
#
_symmetry.space_group_name_H-M   'P 1'
#
loop_
_entity.id
_entity.type
_entity.pdbx_description
1 polymer ?
#
loop_
_entity_poly.entity_id
_entity_poly.type
_entity_poly.pdbx_seq_one_letter_code
_entity_poly.pdbx_strand_id
1 'polypeptide(L)'
;MGLSDMLGTPKKNVPHTYESNGHEIVCSQCGGRAFIKGEALLNTAGMTFLDLDFLNRSADILVCEECSHVEWFVNHVRQTDL
;
A
#
# COMPACT_ATOMS: atom_id res chain seq x y z
N MET A 1 0.26 29.35 -18.09
CA MET A 1 0.69 27.98 -17.78
C MET A 1 0.98 27.94 -16.29
N GLY A 2 0.13 27.28 -15.51
CA GLY A 2 0.22 27.31 -14.04
C GLY A 2 1.17 26.25 -13.51
N LEU A 3 1.84 26.52 -12.39
CA LEU A 3 2.70 25.55 -11.68
C LEU A 3 1.94 24.27 -11.30
N SER A 4 0.62 24.36 -11.16
CA SER A 4 -0.32 23.26 -10.93
C SER A 4 -0.40 22.25 -12.10
N ASP A 5 -0.10 22.68 -13.32
CA ASP A 5 -0.18 21.83 -14.51
C ASP A 5 1.10 20.98 -14.69
N MET A 6 2.23 21.40 -14.07
CA MET A 6 3.52 20.68 -14.14
C MET A 6 3.72 19.62 -13.06
N LEU A 7 2.99 19.69 -11.94
CA LEU A 7 3.21 18.80 -10.80
C LEU A 7 2.20 17.65 -10.69
N GLY A 8 1.21 17.57 -11.59
CA GLY A 8 0.10 16.64 -11.47
C GLY A 8 -0.72 16.91 -10.21
N THR A 9 -2.05 16.90 -10.31
CA THR A 9 -2.86 16.84 -9.09
C THR A 9 -2.42 15.64 -8.25
N PRO A 10 -2.03 15.81 -6.98
CA PRO A 10 -1.72 14.68 -6.12
C PRO A 10 -2.96 13.77 -6.13
N LYS A 11 -2.79 12.51 -6.56
CA LYS A 11 -3.84 11.50 -6.43
C LYS A 11 -4.32 11.56 -4.99
N LYS A 12 -5.60 11.90 -4.78
CA LYS A 12 -6.20 11.82 -3.44
C LYS A 12 -6.06 10.36 -2.99
N ASN A 13 -5.25 10.14 -1.96
CA ASN A 13 -5.17 8.85 -1.29
C ASN A 13 -6.43 8.69 -0.45
N VAL A 14 -7.53 8.28 -1.09
CA VAL A 14 -8.78 7.97 -0.39
C VAL A 14 -8.60 6.61 0.29
N PRO A 15 -8.86 6.52 1.59
CA PRO A 15 -8.86 5.26 2.32
C PRO A 15 -10.02 4.36 1.88
N HIS A 16 -9.74 3.06 1.74
CA HIS A 16 -10.73 2.04 1.42
C HIS A 16 -10.60 0.85 2.37
N THR A 17 -11.60 -0.03 2.40
CA THR A 17 -11.46 -1.34 3.03
C THR A 17 -10.94 -2.35 2.01
N TYR A 18 -10.30 -3.41 2.50
CA TYR A 18 -9.70 -4.43 1.65
C TYR A 18 -9.97 -5.82 2.22
N GLU A 19 -9.87 -6.81 1.36
CA GLU A 19 -9.89 -8.21 1.74
C GLU A 19 -8.73 -9.00 1.13
N SER A 20 -8.39 -10.09 1.79
CA SER A 20 -7.47 -11.11 1.30
C SER A 20 -8.10 -12.49 1.46
N ASN A 21 -8.17 -13.26 0.37
CA ASN A 21 -8.76 -14.61 0.37
C ASN A 21 -10.17 -14.65 1.00
N GLY A 22 -11.01 -13.65 0.72
CA GLY A 22 -12.37 -13.54 1.25
C GLY A 22 -12.49 -13.09 2.71
N HIS A 23 -11.38 -12.70 3.36
CA HIS A 23 -11.38 -12.17 4.73
C HIS A 23 -11.09 -10.67 4.74
N GLU A 24 -11.92 -9.89 5.43
CA GLU A 24 -11.68 -8.46 5.65
C GLU A 24 -10.34 -8.25 6.36
N ILE A 25 -9.57 -7.28 5.88
CA ILE A 25 -8.30 -6.90 6.48
C ILE A 25 -8.56 -5.88 7.59
N VAL A 26 -8.00 -6.16 8.76
CA VAL A 26 -8.08 -5.32 9.95
C VAL A 26 -6.65 -5.03 10.42
N CYS A 27 -6.37 -3.79 10.81
CA CYS A 27 -5.06 -3.37 11.26
C CYS A 27 -4.67 -4.15 12.52
N SER A 28 -3.57 -4.89 12.44
CA SER A 28 -3.07 -5.73 13.54
C SER A 28 -2.66 -4.95 14.79
N GLN A 29 -2.42 -3.63 14.66
CA GLN A 29 -2.01 -2.77 15.77
C GLN A 29 -3.16 -2.08 16.49
N CYS A 30 -4.16 -1.55 15.76
CA CYS A 30 -5.23 -0.74 16.35
C CYS A 30 -6.65 -1.26 16.10
N GLY A 31 -6.84 -2.24 15.22
CA GLY A 31 -8.17 -2.74 14.86
C GLY A 31 -8.91 -1.91 13.79
N GLY A 32 -8.28 -0.87 13.24
CA GLY A 32 -8.86 -0.05 12.17
C GLY A 32 -9.06 -0.81 10.86
N ARG A 33 -9.97 -0.33 10.00
CA ARG A 33 -10.37 -1.00 8.74
C ARG A 33 -10.13 -0.18 7.48
N ALA A 34 -9.83 1.11 7.62
CA ALA A 34 -9.56 2.01 6.51
C ALA A 34 -8.07 2.04 6.19
N PHE A 35 -7.72 1.84 4.93
CA PHE A 35 -6.35 1.80 4.46
C PHE A 35 -6.14 2.59 3.19
N ILE A 36 -4.97 3.20 3.09
CA ILE A 36 -4.43 3.73 1.84
C ILE A 36 -3.58 2.64 1.21
N LYS A 37 -3.94 2.19 0.00
CA LYS A 37 -3.13 1.23 -0.75
C LYS A 37 -1.96 1.94 -1.40
N GLY A 38 -0.77 1.41 -1.16
CA GLY A 38 0.44 1.77 -1.88
C GLY A 38 0.99 0.57 -2.64
N GLU A 39 1.89 0.87 -3.57
CA GLU A 39 2.79 -0.12 -4.16
C GLU A 39 4.19 0.26 -3.70
N ALA A 40 4.83 -0.60 -2.91
CA ALA A 40 6.20 -0.36 -2.47
C ALA A 40 7.16 -0.72 -3.60
N LEU A 41 7.56 0.25 -4.42
CA LEU A 41 8.80 0.13 -5.18
C LEU A 41 9.96 0.39 -4.20
N LEU A 42 10.57 -0.68 -3.68
CA LEU A 42 11.79 -0.66 -2.88
C LEU A 42 12.97 -0.16 -3.73
N ASN A 43 13.01 1.14 -3.98
CA ASN A 43 14.07 1.76 -4.77
C ASN A 43 15.31 2.02 -3.88
N THR A 44 16.36 1.22 -4.12
CA THR A 44 17.79 1.61 -4.17
C THR A 44 18.39 2.38 -2.98
N ALA A 45 18.71 1.66 -1.89
CA ALA A 45 19.84 2.01 -1.01
C ALA A 45 20.50 0.79 -0.32
N GLY A 46 19.80 -0.35 -0.19
CA GLY A 46 20.29 -1.57 0.48
C GLY A 46 20.61 -2.75 -0.45
N MET A 47 20.97 -2.47 -1.71
CA MET A 47 21.07 -3.46 -2.79
C MET A 47 22.32 -4.38 -2.75
N THR A 48 23.10 -4.40 -1.67
CA THR A 48 24.39 -5.13 -1.64
C THR A 48 24.36 -6.44 -0.85
N PHE A 49 23.27 -6.83 -0.18
CA PHE A 49 23.35 -7.95 0.76
C PHE A 49 22.54 -9.22 0.50
N LEU A 50 21.49 -9.28 -0.33
CA LEU A 50 20.73 -10.52 -0.53
C LEU A 50 20.10 -10.58 -1.93
N ASP A 51 20.26 -11.71 -2.63
CA ASP A 51 19.78 -12.03 -3.99
C ASP A 51 18.28 -11.72 -4.22
N LEU A 52 18.00 -10.74 -5.09
CA LEU A 52 16.68 -10.11 -5.29
C LEU A 52 15.89 -10.67 -6.49
N ASP A 53 15.66 -11.99 -6.54
CA ASP A 53 14.66 -12.55 -7.47
C ASP A 53 13.24 -12.60 -6.87
N PHE A 54 13.10 -12.39 -5.55
CA PHE A 54 11.79 -12.32 -4.89
C PHE A 54 11.17 -10.91 -4.89
N LEU A 55 11.93 -9.86 -5.21
CA LEU A 55 11.49 -8.46 -5.24
C LEU A 55 10.78 -8.05 -6.54
N ASN A 56 10.76 -8.91 -7.56
CA ASN A 56 9.99 -8.68 -8.79
C ASN A 56 8.50 -9.09 -8.66
N ARG A 57 8.07 -9.55 -7.48
CA ARG A 57 6.66 -9.78 -7.15
C ARG A 57 6.11 -8.51 -6.49
N SER A 58 5.21 -7.82 -7.19
CA SER A 58 4.49 -6.65 -6.70
C SER A 58 3.71 -7.00 -5.42
N ALA A 59 4.31 -6.74 -4.26
CA ALA A 59 3.64 -6.85 -2.98
C ALA A 59 2.72 -5.63 -2.81
N ASP A 60 1.47 -5.88 -2.41
CA ASP A 60 0.56 -4.81 -2.02
C ASP A 60 0.90 -4.39 -0.59
N ILE A 61 0.93 -3.07 -0.35
CA ILE A 61 1.04 -2.49 1.00
C ILE A 61 -0.25 -1.74 1.33
N LEU A 62 -0.75 -1.93 2.55
CA LEU A 62 -1.89 -1.21 3.08
C LEU A 62 -1.43 -0.40 4.31
N VAL A 63 -1.53 0.93 4.21
CA VAL A 63 -1.21 1.84 5.32
C VAL A 63 -2.49 2.17 6.06
N CYS A 64 -2.58 1.79 7.33
CA CYS A 64 -3.74 2.07 8.17
C CYS A 64 -3.89 3.59 8.35
N GLU A 65 -5.09 4.11 8.08
CA GLU A 65 -5.37 5.54 8.24
C GLU A 65 -5.33 6.00 9.70
N GLU A 66 -5.68 5.12 10.64
CA GLU A 66 -5.81 5.49 12.06
C GLU A 66 -4.47 5.56 12.79
N CYS A 67 -3.55 4.63 12.52
CA CYS A 67 -2.30 4.49 13.27
C CYS A 67 -1.04 4.39 12.41
N SER A 68 -1.16 4.53 11.08
CA SER A 68 -0.05 4.47 10.13
C SER A 68 0.73 3.14 10.09
N HIS A 69 0.19 2.07 10.68
CA HIS A 69 0.79 0.74 10.58
C HIS A 69 0.68 0.21 9.14
N VAL A 70 1.69 -0.54 8.69
CA VAL A 70 1.76 -1.07 7.33
C VAL A 70 1.57 -2.58 7.34
N GLU A 71 0.50 -3.02 6.70
CA GLU A 71 0.24 -4.44 6.43
C GLU A 71 0.83 -4.81 5.06
N TRP A 72 1.59 -5.90 5.01
CA TRP A 72 2.31 -6.36 3.81
C TRP A 72 1.68 -7.62 3.25
N PHE A 73 1.35 -7.60 1.96
CA PHE A 73 0.76 -8.73 1.26
C PHE A 73 1.59 -9.10 0.03
N VAL A 74 2.13 -10.33 0.02
CA VAL A 74 2.90 -10.85 -1.12
C VAL A 74 2.03 -11.02 -2.38
N ASN A 75 0.73 -11.23 -2.19
CA ASN A 75 -0.26 -11.32 -3.27
C ASN A 75 -1.15 -10.08 -3.26
N HIS A 76 -1.82 -9.81 -4.39
CA HIS A 76 -2.75 -8.70 -4.47
C HIS A 76 -3.93 -8.84 -3.52
N VAL A 77 -4.23 -7.76 -2.81
CA VAL A 77 -5.44 -7.57 -2.00
C VAL A 77 -6.52 -6.90 -2.84
N ARG A 78 -7.77 -7.29 -2.59
CA ARG A 78 -8.93 -6.74 -3.28
C ARG A 78 -9.48 -5.57 -2.47
N GLN A 79 -9.67 -4.43 -3.10
CA GLN A 79 -10.42 -3.32 -2.51
C GLN A 79 -11.90 -3.71 -2.43
N THR A 80 -12.52 -3.43 -1.29
CA THR A 80 -13.94 -3.55 -1.07
C THR A 80 -14.50 -2.16 -0.82
N ASP A 81 -15.38 -1.69 -1.70
CA ASP A 81 -16.13 -0.47 -1.46
C ASP A 81 -17.51 -0.88 -0.92
N LEU A 82 -17.87 -0.39 0.26
CA LEU A 82 -19.26 -0.40 0.76
C LEU A 82 -20.01 0.81 0.20
#